data_AF-A0A518H511-F1
#
_entry.id   AF-A0A518H511-F1
#
_cell.length_a   1.000
_cell.length_b   1.000
_cell.length_c   1.000
_cell.angle_alpha   90.00
_cell.angle_beta   90.00
_cell.angle_gamma   90.00
#
_symmetry.space_group_name_H-M   'P 1'
#
loop_
_entity.id
_entity.type
_entity.pdbx_description
1 polymer ?
#
loop_
_entity_poly.entity_id
_entity_poly.type
_entity_poly.pdbx_seq_one_letter_code
_entity_poly.pdbx_strand_id
1 'polypeptide(L)'
;MPGMLDRVEDRGDGPVLAGPGVAVAEVVDRLEAGENAEAVRRSLGLHAGDVVAAIAAAGLGPGPDDGPGLVRSTPGRPRLVSATSERNLVALFPDADRPSLLALLAGLLQILDSWEPSHTAAQEADDRGERTTSRYWHGIAHRREPDPGNASYWFRRVGRVPDFDELAGAARPILLELGDGALAARLCRDGWDPFAFIDACTSAGSGSPEAVALRRIQRQEMAILLATSLRHADR
;
A
#
# COMPACT_ATOMS: atom_id res chain seq x y z
N MET A 1 -13.41 -10.44 -0.91
CA MET A 1 -13.20 -9.29 -1.84
C MET A 1 -11.91 -9.54 -2.60
N PRO A 2 -11.83 -9.20 -3.90
CA PRO A 2 -10.57 -9.28 -4.64
C PRO A 2 -9.48 -8.44 -3.97
N GLY A 3 -8.22 -8.90 -4.06
CA GLY A 3 -7.07 -8.16 -3.58
C GLY A 3 -6.90 -6.85 -4.34
N MET A 4 -6.11 -5.91 -3.80
CA MET A 4 -5.97 -4.59 -4.43
C MET A 4 -5.38 -4.69 -5.85
N LEU A 5 -4.42 -5.59 -6.06
CA LEU A 5 -3.81 -5.81 -7.37
C LEU A 5 -4.76 -6.48 -8.37
N ASP A 6 -5.71 -7.29 -7.90
CA ASP A 6 -6.68 -7.98 -8.76
C ASP A 6 -7.76 -7.03 -9.32
N ARG A 7 -7.81 -5.79 -8.83
CA ARG A 7 -8.75 -4.76 -9.30
C ARG A 7 -8.27 -4.06 -10.57
N VAL A 8 -7.09 -4.41 -11.07
CA VAL A 8 -6.49 -3.80 -12.25
C VAL A 8 -5.98 -4.89 -13.19
N GLU A 9 -6.35 -4.78 -14.46
CA GLU A 9 -5.91 -5.64 -15.54
C GLU A 9 -5.01 -4.84 -16.49
N ASP A 10 -3.90 -5.42 -16.96
CA ASP A 10 -3.14 -4.84 -18.06
C ASP A 10 -3.68 -5.39 -19.39
N ARG A 11 -4.12 -4.49 -20.28
CA ARG A 11 -4.65 -4.84 -21.61
C ARG A 11 -3.67 -4.61 -22.75
N GLY A 12 -2.41 -4.30 -22.44
CA GLY A 12 -1.34 -4.09 -23.40
C GLY A 12 -1.26 -2.65 -23.94
N ASP A 13 -2.34 -1.88 -23.83
CA ASP A 13 -2.37 -0.41 -23.99
C ASP A 13 -2.33 0.34 -22.65
N GLY A 14 -2.32 -0.40 -21.54
CA GLY A 14 -2.14 0.12 -20.19
C GLY A 14 -3.06 -0.57 -19.15
N PRO A 15 -2.91 -0.18 -17.88
CA PRO A 15 -3.74 -0.69 -16.80
C PRO A 15 -5.17 -0.13 -16.86
N VAL A 16 -6.16 -1.01 -16.73
CA VAL A 16 -7.59 -0.68 -16.63
C VAL A 16 -8.20 -1.27 -15.36
N LEU A 17 -9.24 -0.62 -14.84
CA LEU A 17 -10.01 -1.12 -13.71
C LEU A 17 -10.80 -2.38 -14.12
N ALA A 18 -10.58 -3.48 -13.41
CA ALA A 18 -11.24 -4.77 -13.66
C ALA A 18 -12.74 -4.67 -13.39
N GLY A 19 -13.57 -5.06 -14.36
CA GLY A 19 -15.03 -4.85 -14.32
C GLY A 19 -15.46 -3.63 -15.14
N PRO A 20 -15.26 -2.38 -14.67
CA PRO A 20 -15.63 -1.18 -15.42
C PRO A 20 -14.90 -1.02 -16.76
N GLY A 21 -13.67 -1.54 -16.88
CA GLY A 21 -12.84 -1.39 -18.08
C GLY A 21 -12.35 0.05 -18.33
N VAL A 22 -12.45 0.92 -17.33
CA VAL A 22 -12.00 2.31 -17.38
C VAL A 22 -10.48 2.36 -17.21
N ALA A 23 -9.79 3.16 -18.03
CA ALA A 23 -8.35 3.30 -17.94
C ALA A 23 -7.94 3.93 -16.59
N VAL A 24 -6.94 3.36 -15.92
CA VAL A 24 -6.40 3.94 -14.68
C VAL A 24 -5.92 5.37 -14.91
N ALA A 25 -5.30 5.63 -16.06
CA ALA A 25 -4.83 6.96 -16.45
C ALA A 25 -5.98 7.98 -16.50
N GLU A 26 -7.16 7.60 -16.99
CA GLU A 26 -8.31 8.51 -17.07
C GLU A 26 -8.77 8.98 -15.67
N VAL A 27 -8.79 8.08 -14.70
CA VAL A 27 -9.13 8.43 -13.31
C VAL A 27 -8.04 9.31 -12.70
N VAL A 28 -6.78 8.90 -12.84
CA VAL A 28 -5.62 9.57 -12.23
C VAL A 28 -5.43 10.98 -12.79
N ASP A 29 -5.49 11.16 -14.11
CA ASP A 29 -5.26 12.46 -14.76
C ASP A 29 -6.32 13.48 -14.34
N ARG A 30 -7.58 13.06 -14.15
CA ARG A 30 -8.66 13.92 -13.67
C ARG A 30 -8.49 14.32 -12.21
N LEU A 31 -8.04 13.38 -11.36
CA LEU A 31 -7.67 13.70 -9.98
C LEU A 31 -6.49 14.69 -9.94
N GLU A 32 -5.48 14.49 -10.78
CA GLU A 32 -4.31 15.39 -10.90
C GLU A 32 -4.67 16.76 -11.50
N ALA A 33 -5.75 16.85 -12.27
CA ALA A 33 -6.33 18.11 -12.74
C ALA A 33 -7.11 18.85 -11.65
N GLY A 34 -7.25 18.26 -10.45
CA GLY A 34 -7.93 18.86 -9.30
C GLY A 34 -9.44 18.59 -9.25
N GLU A 35 -9.95 17.66 -10.07
CA GLU A 35 -11.34 17.24 -9.97
C GLU A 35 -11.60 16.53 -8.63
N ASN A 36 -12.80 16.74 -8.09
CA ASN A 36 -13.22 16.08 -6.87
C ASN A 36 -13.42 14.57 -7.11
N ALA A 37 -12.95 13.72 -6.18
CA ALA A 37 -12.97 12.27 -6.37
C ALA A 37 -14.38 11.69 -6.54
N GLU A 38 -15.38 12.23 -5.85
CA GLU A 38 -16.78 11.80 -6.01
C GLU A 38 -17.36 12.22 -7.36
N ALA A 39 -16.95 13.37 -7.91
CA ALA A 39 -17.33 13.78 -9.26
C ALA A 39 -16.71 12.86 -10.33
N VAL A 40 -15.42 12.55 -10.21
CA VAL A 40 -14.73 11.58 -11.07
C VAL A 40 -15.45 10.23 -11.00
N ARG A 41 -15.68 9.71 -9.79
CA ARG A 41 -16.40 8.45 -9.55
C ARG A 41 -17.76 8.41 -10.27
N ARG A 42 -18.61 9.42 -10.06
CA ARG A 42 -19.96 9.46 -10.66
C ARG A 42 -19.92 9.55 -12.18
N SER A 43 -19.05 10.42 -12.72
CA SER A 43 -18.97 10.63 -14.17
C SER A 43 -18.48 9.40 -14.93
N LEU A 44 -17.62 8.59 -14.32
CA LEU A 44 -17.07 7.36 -14.91
C LEU A 44 -17.85 6.10 -14.53
N GLY A 45 -18.95 6.23 -13.77
CA GLY A 45 -19.78 5.09 -13.36
C GLY A 45 -19.06 4.11 -12.42
N LEU A 46 -18.14 4.61 -11.60
CA LEU A 46 -17.28 3.80 -10.73
C LEU A 46 -17.87 3.60 -9.32
N HIS A 47 -17.42 2.56 -8.63
CA HIS A 47 -17.54 2.44 -7.19
C HIS A 47 -16.42 3.22 -6.49
N ALA A 48 -16.60 3.57 -5.21
CA ALA A 48 -15.59 4.31 -4.45
C ALA A 48 -14.26 3.55 -4.37
N GLY A 49 -14.35 2.22 -4.18
CA GLY A 49 -13.20 1.33 -4.20
C GLY A 49 -12.43 1.27 -5.52
N ASP A 50 -13.04 1.64 -6.66
CA ASP A 50 -12.37 1.68 -7.97
C ASP A 50 -11.48 2.92 -8.09
N VAL A 51 -11.91 4.05 -7.54
CA VAL A 51 -11.07 5.26 -7.46
C VAL A 51 -9.85 5.00 -6.58
N VAL A 52 -10.04 4.31 -5.45
CA VAL A 52 -8.94 3.86 -4.58
C VAL A 52 -8.00 2.90 -5.34
N ALA A 53 -8.54 1.96 -6.11
CA ALA A 53 -7.75 1.04 -6.92
C ALA A 53 -6.95 1.75 -8.03
N ALA A 54 -7.50 2.80 -8.64
CA ALA A 54 -6.77 3.60 -9.63
C ALA A 54 -5.59 4.35 -9.00
N ILE A 55 -5.77 4.97 -7.83
CA ILE A 55 -4.67 5.58 -7.07
C ILE A 55 -3.64 4.51 -6.67
N ALA A 56 -4.12 3.33 -6.23
CA ALA A 56 -3.27 2.22 -5.85
C ALA A 56 -2.38 1.74 -7.00
N ALA A 57 -2.96 1.58 -8.19
CA ALA A 57 -2.21 1.18 -9.38
C ALA A 57 -1.20 2.24 -9.83
N ALA A 58 -1.50 3.53 -9.65
CA ALA A 58 -0.53 4.59 -9.95
C ALA A 58 0.70 4.57 -9.02
N GLY A 59 0.55 4.14 -7.76
CA GLY A 59 1.65 4.03 -6.79
C GLY A 59 2.36 2.68 -6.82
N LEU A 60 1.64 1.58 -7.00
CA LEU A 60 2.18 0.22 -7.00
C LEU A 60 2.68 -0.23 -8.38
N GLY A 61 2.24 0.42 -9.45
CA GLY A 61 2.56 0.10 -10.85
C GLY A 61 1.98 -1.22 -11.34
N PRO A 62 1.95 -1.43 -12.67
CA PRO A 62 1.36 -2.62 -13.31
C PRO A 62 2.24 -3.87 -13.18
N GLY A 63 3.56 -3.71 -13.14
CA GLY A 63 4.54 -4.79 -13.13
C GLY A 63 4.90 -5.29 -11.73
N PRO A 64 5.47 -6.51 -11.63
CA PRO A 64 5.90 -7.08 -10.36
C PRO A 64 7.06 -6.29 -9.72
N ASP A 65 7.94 -5.70 -10.54
CA ASP A 65 9.13 -4.95 -10.11
C ASP A 65 8.85 -3.45 -9.85
N ASP A 66 7.60 -3.02 -10.02
CA ASP A 66 7.16 -1.66 -9.76
C ASP A 66 6.93 -1.41 -8.27
N GLY A 67 6.32 -0.27 -7.95
CA GLY A 67 5.95 0.12 -6.60
C GLY A 67 7.05 0.83 -5.81
N PRO A 68 6.77 1.26 -4.58
CA PRO A 68 7.72 2.06 -3.80
C PRO A 68 9.00 1.30 -3.49
N GLY A 69 10.13 2.00 -3.56
CA GLY A 69 11.42 1.46 -3.14
C GLY A 69 11.46 1.09 -1.65
N LEU A 70 12.44 0.27 -1.26
CA LEU A 70 12.67 -0.13 0.13
C LEU A 70 12.95 1.06 1.04
N VAL A 71 13.59 2.11 0.51
CA VAL A 71 13.80 3.39 1.18
C VAL A 71 12.88 4.43 0.55
N ARG A 72 12.36 5.35 1.37
CA ARG A 72 11.52 6.46 0.90
C ARG A 72 12.20 7.29 -0.18
N SER A 73 11.41 7.79 -1.13
CA SER A 73 11.89 8.69 -2.18
C SER A 73 10.98 9.92 -2.29
N THR A 74 11.33 10.88 -3.14
CA THR A 74 10.44 12.01 -3.45
C THR A 74 9.24 11.51 -4.25
N PRO A 75 8.00 11.96 -3.95
CA PRO A 75 6.83 11.57 -4.72
C PRO A 75 6.99 11.81 -6.23
N GLY A 76 6.81 10.75 -7.03
CA GLY A 76 6.82 10.84 -8.50
C GLY A 76 5.57 11.53 -9.07
N ARG A 77 4.47 11.57 -8.32
CA ARG A 77 3.18 12.16 -8.72
C ARG A 77 2.66 13.16 -7.67
N PRO A 78 3.28 14.33 -7.51
CA PRO A 78 2.93 15.29 -6.44
C PRO A 78 1.50 15.84 -6.55
N ARG A 79 0.93 15.91 -7.76
CA ARG A 79 -0.48 16.29 -7.96
C ARG A 79 -1.43 15.20 -7.48
N LEU A 80 -1.10 13.93 -7.72
CA LEU A 80 -1.89 12.81 -7.20
C LEU A 80 -1.82 12.71 -5.68
N VAL A 81 -0.64 13.00 -5.09
CA VAL A 81 -0.51 13.17 -3.64
C VAL A 81 -1.45 14.25 -3.11
N SER A 82 -1.51 15.41 -3.78
CA SER A 82 -2.42 16.50 -3.39
C SER A 82 -3.89 16.11 -3.50
N ALA A 83 -4.25 15.32 -4.52
CA ALA A 83 -5.60 14.79 -4.71
C ALA A 83 -5.95 13.69 -3.69
N THR A 84 -4.96 12.95 -3.20
CA THR A 84 -5.08 11.91 -2.17
C THR A 84 -5.18 12.57 -0.80
N SER A 85 -6.37 13.09 -0.48
CA SER A 85 -6.62 13.89 0.72
C SER A 85 -7.82 13.35 1.51
N GLU A 86 -7.85 13.64 2.80
CA GLU A 86 -8.98 13.31 3.68
C GLU A 86 -10.30 13.84 3.09
N ARG A 87 -10.30 15.06 2.55
CA ARG A 87 -11.48 15.65 1.89
C ARG A 87 -12.04 14.77 0.77
N ASN A 88 -11.19 14.23 -0.09
CA ASN A 88 -11.62 13.37 -1.18
C ASN A 88 -12.04 11.98 -0.68
N LEU A 89 -11.40 11.46 0.36
CA LEU A 89 -11.82 10.19 0.97
C LEU A 89 -13.18 10.30 1.67
N VAL A 90 -13.44 11.38 2.40
CA VAL A 90 -14.77 11.66 2.99
C VAL A 90 -15.84 11.78 1.91
N ALA A 91 -15.52 12.37 0.76
CA ALA A 91 -16.46 12.46 -0.36
C ALA A 91 -16.78 11.08 -0.98
N LEU A 92 -15.80 10.17 -1.01
CA LEU A 92 -15.96 8.80 -1.51
C LEU A 92 -16.68 7.88 -0.51
N PHE A 93 -16.42 8.07 0.79
CA PHE A 93 -16.90 7.22 1.88
C PHE A 93 -17.54 8.10 2.98
N PRO A 94 -18.71 8.69 2.75
CA PRO A 94 -19.31 9.67 3.66
C PRO A 94 -19.71 9.11 5.02
N ASP A 95 -19.94 7.80 5.10
CA ASP A 95 -20.40 7.10 6.32
C ASP A 95 -19.24 6.47 7.12
N ALA A 96 -18.02 6.51 6.58
CA ALA A 96 -16.85 5.91 7.21
C ALA A 96 -16.42 6.69 8.46
N ASP A 97 -15.97 5.97 9.49
CA ASP A 97 -15.36 6.62 10.64
C ASP A 97 -14.00 7.25 10.25
N ARG A 98 -13.73 8.43 10.82
CA ARG A 98 -12.51 9.19 10.51
C ARG A 98 -11.22 8.41 10.79
N PRO A 99 -11.06 7.65 11.91
CA PRO A 99 -9.88 6.80 12.11
C PRO A 99 -9.63 5.81 10.97
N SER A 100 -10.64 5.10 10.49
CA SER A 100 -10.53 4.20 9.33
C SER A 100 -10.15 4.94 8.05
N LEU A 101 -10.70 6.14 7.81
CA LEU A 101 -10.31 6.97 6.65
C LEU A 101 -8.86 7.45 6.72
N LEU A 102 -8.38 7.83 7.90
CA LEU A 102 -6.98 8.23 8.10
C LEU A 102 -6.03 7.04 7.89
N ALA A 103 -6.42 5.83 8.29
CA ALA A 103 -5.62 4.63 8.03
C ALA A 103 -5.60 4.23 6.54
N LEU A 104 -6.68 4.47 5.79
CA LEU A 104 -6.69 4.34 4.32
C LEU A 104 -5.84 5.43 3.66
N LEU A 105 -5.94 6.67 4.13
CA LEU A 105 -5.16 7.81 3.67
C LEU A 105 -3.65 7.56 3.83
N ALA A 106 -3.24 7.06 5.00
CA ALA A 106 -1.86 6.69 5.27
C ALA A 106 -1.32 5.71 4.23
N GLY A 107 -2.07 4.63 3.95
CA GLY A 107 -1.68 3.64 2.95
C GLY A 107 -1.54 4.22 1.54
N LEU A 108 -2.51 5.03 1.09
CA LEU A 108 -2.47 5.66 -0.23
C LEU A 108 -1.31 6.65 -0.37
N LEU A 109 -1.04 7.45 0.65
CA LEU A 109 0.11 8.37 0.66
C LEU A 109 1.43 7.61 0.69
N GLN A 110 1.49 6.50 1.42
CA GLN A 110 2.70 5.70 1.54
C GLN A 110 3.13 5.08 0.21
N ILE A 111 2.18 4.56 -0.57
CA ILE A 111 2.47 3.99 -1.89
C ILE A 111 2.80 5.06 -2.94
N LEU A 112 2.49 6.33 -2.66
CA LEU A 112 2.84 7.48 -3.50
C LEU A 112 4.14 8.17 -3.05
N ASP A 113 4.92 7.52 -2.18
CA ASP A 113 6.16 8.05 -1.62
C ASP A 113 5.98 9.35 -0.80
N SER A 114 4.76 9.65 -0.36
CA SER A 114 4.44 10.80 0.49
C SER A 114 4.60 10.45 1.97
N TRP A 115 5.86 10.27 2.38
CA TRP A 115 6.21 9.72 3.71
C TRP A 115 5.64 10.54 4.88
N GLU A 116 5.89 11.85 4.93
CA GLU A 116 5.50 12.69 6.08
C GLU A 116 3.96 12.77 6.24
N PRO A 117 3.18 13.03 5.16
CA PRO A 117 1.72 12.95 5.22
C PRO A 117 1.21 11.56 5.59
N SER A 118 1.81 10.49 5.06
CA SER A 118 1.47 9.11 5.42
C SER A 118 1.68 8.82 6.91
N HIS A 119 2.87 9.15 7.42
CA HIS A 119 3.23 8.99 8.82
C HIS A 119 2.27 9.77 9.75
N THR A 120 1.99 11.03 9.42
CA THR A 120 1.06 11.87 10.17
C THR A 120 -0.35 11.27 10.21
N ALA A 121 -0.87 10.79 9.07
CA ALA A 121 -2.18 10.17 9.01
C ALA A 121 -2.25 8.87 9.81
N ALA A 122 -1.19 8.03 9.77
CA ALA A 122 -1.10 6.80 10.56
C ALA A 122 -1.05 7.09 12.07
N GLN A 123 -0.26 8.08 12.49
CA GLN A 123 -0.18 8.51 13.89
C GLN A 123 -1.54 9.02 14.38
N GLU A 124 -2.19 9.91 13.62
CA GLU A 124 -3.49 10.46 14.00
C GLU A 124 -4.58 9.36 14.06
N ALA A 125 -4.53 8.38 13.16
CA ALA A 125 -5.44 7.22 13.21
C ALA A 125 -5.25 6.39 14.50
N ASP A 126 -4.01 6.08 14.90
CA ASP A 126 -3.73 5.34 16.16
C ASP A 126 -4.16 6.14 17.40
N ASP A 127 -3.87 7.44 17.44
CA ASP A 127 -4.27 8.32 18.54
C ASP A 127 -5.79 8.39 18.71
N ARG A 128 -6.52 8.21 17.61
CA ARG A 128 -7.99 8.18 17.58
C ARG A 128 -8.58 6.78 17.74
N GLY A 129 -7.76 5.76 17.89
CA GLY A 129 -8.19 4.41 18.27
C GLY A 129 -8.29 3.40 17.13
N GLU A 130 -7.91 3.72 15.90
CA GLU A 130 -7.67 2.69 14.86
C GLU A 130 -6.36 1.99 15.22
N ARG A 131 -6.41 0.72 15.61
CA ARG A 131 -5.24 -0.01 16.18
C ARG A 131 -4.76 -1.16 15.31
N THR A 132 -5.26 -1.25 14.08
CA THR A 132 -4.95 -2.36 13.17
C THR A 132 -4.06 -1.89 12.04
N THR A 133 -4.64 -1.39 10.95
CA THR A 133 -3.90 -1.03 9.75
C THR A 133 -3.08 0.24 9.91
N SER A 134 -3.49 1.20 10.75
CA SER A 134 -2.73 2.42 11.06
C SER A 134 -1.32 2.10 11.59
N ARG A 135 -1.22 1.19 12.56
CA ARG A 135 0.03 0.76 13.18
C ARG A 135 0.92 0.02 12.20
N TYR A 136 0.32 -0.76 11.33
CA TYR A 136 1.03 -1.46 10.28
C TYR A 136 1.61 -0.45 9.29
N TRP A 137 0.82 0.50 8.79
CA TRP A 137 1.33 1.58 7.94
C TRP A 137 2.46 2.38 8.61
N HIS A 138 2.34 2.62 9.91
CA HIS A 138 3.38 3.27 10.70
C HIS A 138 4.68 2.44 10.75
N GLY A 139 4.57 1.12 10.97
CA GLY A 139 5.72 0.20 10.91
C GLY A 139 6.40 0.20 9.55
N ILE A 140 5.63 0.20 8.45
CA ILE A 140 6.16 0.33 7.08
C ILE A 140 6.86 1.69 6.90
N ALA A 141 6.30 2.78 7.43
CA ALA A 141 6.91 4.12 7.33
C ALA A 141 8.32 4.18 7.92
N HIS A 142 8.53 3.63 9.11
CA HIS A 142 9.88 3.59 9.69
C HIS A 142 10.81 2.58 9.04
N ARG A 143 10.29 1.44 8.55
CA ARG A 143 11.11 0.50 7.77
C ARG A 143 11.68 1.18 6.52
N ARG A 144 10.91 2.09 5.90
CA ARG A 144 11.34 2.89 4.74
C ARG A 144 12.17 4.13 5.10
N GLU A 145 12.30 4.47 6.38
CA GLU A 145 13.27 5.43 6.93
C GLU A 145 14.60 4.75 7.38
N PRO A 146 14.86 3.54 6.86
CA PRO A 146 15.68 2.51 7.50
C PRO A 146 15.89 2.66 9.02
N ASP A 147 14.80 2.80 9.79
CA ASP A 147 14.84 2.84 11.26
C ASP A 147 14.29 1.50 11.82
N PRO A 148 15.15 0.47 11.97
CA PRO A 148 14.70 -0.85 12.43
C PRO A 148 14.16 -0.81 13.87
N GLY A 149 14.60 0.14 14.70
CA GLY A 149 14.16 0.28 16.08
C GLY A 149 12.70 0.72 16.18
N ASN A 150 12.36 1.81 15.48
CA ASN A 150 10.98 2.31 15.42
C ASN A 150 10.07 1.39 14.61
N ALA A 151 10.55 0.83 13.49
CA ALA A 151 9.78 -0.17 12.74
C ALA A 151 9.40 -1.35 13.65
N SER A 152 10.37 -1.93 14.35
CA SER A 152 10.11 -3.05 15.28
C SER A 152 9.18 -2.66 16.42
N TYR A 153 9.26 -1.43 16.93
CA TYR A 153 8.32 -0.94 17.94
C TYR A 153 6.88 -0.97 17.45
N TRP A 154 6.61 -0.49 16.24
CA TRP A 154 5.27 -0.52 15.66
C TRP A 154 4.81 -1.93 15.31
N PHE A 155 5.66 -2.77 14.73
CA PHE A 155 5.30 -4.16 14.43
C PHE A 155 5.01 -4.99 15.68
N ARG A 156 5.66 -4.70 16.83
CA ARG A 156 5.26 -5.29 18.12
C ARG A 156 3.83 -4.89 18.52
N ARG A 157 3.39 -3.67 18.20
CA ARG A 157 2.03 -3.18 18.49
C ARG A 157 0.98 -3.69 17.51
N VAL A 158 1.38 -4.08 16.30
CA VAL A 158 0.53 -4.78 15.32
C VAL A 158 0.21 -6.19 15.82
N GLY A 159 1.22 -6.92 16.31
CA GLY A 159 1.04 -8.30 16.75
C GLY A 159 0.81 -9.25 15.57
N ARG A 160 -0.01 -10.30 15.76
CA ARG A 160 -0.39 -11.23 14.67
C ARG A 160 -1.68 -10.76 14.03
N VAL A 161 -1.68 -10.67 12.69
CA VAL A 161 -2.84 -10.27 11.89
C VAL A 161 -3.05 -11.27 10.73
N PRO A 162 -4.28 -11.48 10.24
CA PRO A 162 -4.55 -12.40 9.13
C PRO A 162 -3.76 -12.08 7.85
N ASP A 163 -3.49 -10.79 7.61
CA ASP A 163 -2.72 -10.30 6.47
C ASP A 163 -1.30 -10.94 6.38
N PHE A 164 -0.76 -11.43 7.49
CA PHE A 164 0.53 -12.15 7.51
C PHE A 164 0.49 -13.52 6.83
N ASP A 165 -0.64 -14.23 6.89
CA ASP A 165 -0.77 -15.52 6.19
C ASP A 165 -0.86 -15.30 4.68
N GLU A 166 -1.62 -14.29 4.25
CA GLU A 166 -1.72 -13.87 2.86
C GLU A 166 -0.36 -13.40 2.32
N LEU A 167 0.36 -12.57 3.09
CA LEU A 167 1.68 -12.08 2.72
C LEU A 167 2.72 -13.20 2.64
N ALA A 168 2.70 -14.16 3.56
CA ALA A 168 3.57 -15.33 3.46
C ALA A 168 3.28 -16.13 2.18
N GLY A 169 2.00 -16.27 1.80
CA GLY A 169 1.60 -16.88 0.53
C GLY A 169 2.15 -16.13 -0.68
N ALA A 170 2.01 -14.80 -0.70
CA ALA A 170 2.48 -13.95 -1.79
C ALA A 170 4.03 -13.85 -1.87
N ALA A 171 4.72 -13.93 -0.75
CA ALA A 171 6.18 -13.84 -0.68
C ALA A 171 6.90 -15.13 -1.12
N ARG A 172 6.31 -16.31 -0.87
CA ARG A 172 6.92 -17.61 -1.16
C ARG A 172 7.39 -17.77 -2.63
N PRO A 173 6.59 -17.44 -3.66
CA PRO A 173 7.05 -17.51 -5.04
C PRO A 173 8.23 -16.58 -5.34
N ILE A 174 8.23 -15.37 -4.77
CA ILE A 174 9.30 -14.39 -4.96
C ILE A 174 10.61 -14.89 -4.32
N LEU A 175 10.52 -15.46 -3.11
CA LEU A 175 11.66 -16.01 -2.40
C LEU A 175 12.21 -17.28 -3.06
N LEU A 176 11.33 -18.09 -3.66
CA LEU A 176 11.74 -19.25 -4.46
C LEU A 176 12.51 -18.83 -5.71
N GLU A 177 12.04 -17.78 -6.40
CA GLU A 177 12.71 -17.20 -7.58
C GLU A 177 14.09 -16.63 -7.23
N LEU A 178 14.22 -15.98 -6.07
CA LEU A 178 15.50 -15.49 -5.55
C LEU A 178 16.50 -16.63 -5.27
N GLY A 179 16.00 -17.81 -4.91
CA GLY A 179 16.84 -18.97 -4.59
C GLY A 179 17.51 -18.94 -3.21
N ASP A 180 17.14 -18.00 -2.34
CA ASP A 180 17.68 -17.90 -0.98
C ASP A 180 16.79 -18.61 0.04
N GLY A 181 17.05 -19.91 0.24
CA GLY A 181 16.33 -20.74 1.19
C GLY A 181 16.50 -20.31 2.66
N ALA A 182 17.61 -19.65 3.00
CA ALA A 182 17.84 -19.17 4.36
C ALA A 182 16.98 -17.94 4.67
N LEU A 183 16.91 -16.99 3.73
CA LEU A 183 15.99 -15.85 3.81
C LEU A 183 14.54 -16.31 3.83
N ALA A 184 14.17 -17.26 2.96
CA ALA A 184 12.82 -17.83 2.94
C ALA A 184 12.42 -18.46 4.28
N ALA A 185 13.34 -19.22 4.89
CA ALA A 185 13.12 -19.81 6.21
C ALA A 185 13.06 -18.75 7.33
N ARG A 186 13.76 -17.62 7.21
CA ARG A 186 13.66 -16.52 8.19
C ARG A 186 12.32 -15.79 8.08
N LEU A 187 11.86 -15.49 6.86
CA LEU A 187 10.65 -14.70 6.63
C LEU A 187 9.36 -15.48 6.78
N CYS A 188 9.36 -16.80 6.52
CA CYS A 188 8.12 -17.56 6.28
C CYS A 188 8.04 -18.92 6.99
N ARG A 189 8.89 -19.22 7.99
CA ARG A 189 8.89 -20.55 8.67
C ARG A 189 7.58 -20.85 9.40
N ASP A 190 7.13 -19.93 10.25
CA ASP A 190 5.95 -20.10 11.12
C ASP A 190 4.88 -19.03 10.83
N GLY A 191 4.74 -18.67 9.55
CA GLY A 191 4.02 -17.47 9.08
C GLY A 191 5.00 -16.34 8.75
N TRP A 192 4.45 -15.18 8.39
CA TRP A 192 5.24 -13.99 8.06
C TRP A 192 5.92 -13.40 9.32
N ASP A 193 7.24 -13.20 9.25
CA ASP A 193 8.02 -12.52 10.30
C ASP A 193 8.38 -11.09 9.87
N PRO A 194 7.69 -10.05 10.41
CA PRO A 194 7.98 -8.67 10.05
C PRO A 194 9.34 -8.19 10.58
N PHE A 195 9.87 -8.78 11.64
CA PHE A 195 11.18 -8.40 12.20
C PHE A 195 12.30 -8.92 11.30
N ALA A 196 12.18 -10.17 10.84
CA ALA A 196 13.10 -10.70 9.83
C ALA A 196 13.03 -9.90 8.52
N PHE A 197 11.86 -9.38 8.15
CA PHE A 197 11.72 -8.54 6.96
C PHE A 197 12.32 -7.13 7.13
N ILE A 198 12.20 -6.53 8.31
CA ILE A 198 12.92 -5.29 8.67
C ILE A 198 14.42 -5.51 8.48
N ASP A 199 14.97 -6.56 9.11
CA ASP A 199 16.41 -6.86 9.07
C ASP A 199 16.90 -7.04 7.62
N ALA A 200 16.16 -7.81 6.81
CA ALA A 200 16.49 -8.05 5.41
C ALA A 200 16.49 -6.76 4.58
N CYS A 201 15.45 -5.92 4.74
CA CYS A 201 15.37 -4.62 4.05
C CYS A 201 16.51 -3.67 4.46
N THR A 202 16.95 -3.70 5.72
CA THR A 202 18.07 -2.89 6.20
C THR A 202 19.42 -3.42 5.72
N SER A 203 19.59 -4.74 5.59
CA SER A 203 20.86 -5.34 5.18
C SER A 203 21.08 -5.42 3.67
N ALA A 204 20.01 -5.42 2.87
CA ALA A 204 20.11 -5.63 1.44
C ALA A 204 20.88 -4.50 0.74
N GLY A 205 21.92 -4.87 -0.01
CA GLY A 205 22.67 -3.93 -0.83
C GLY A 205 21.80 -3.32 -1.93
N SER A 206 21.91 -2.00 -2.14
CA SER A 206 21.16 -1.31 -3.20
C SER A 206 21.40 -1.95 -4.57
N GLY A 207 20.31 -2.28 -5.28
CA GLY A 207 20.35 -2.92 -6.60
C GLY A 207 20.69 -4.43 -6.59
N SER A 208 20.84 -5.05 -5.41
CA SER A 208 21.05 -6.51 -5.34
C SER A 208 19.78 -7.28 -5.76
N PRO A 209 19.90 -8.54 -6.21
CA PRO A 209 18.74 -9.41 -6.45
C PRO A 209 17.85 -9.55 -5.21
N GLU A 210 18.45 -9.58 -4.03
CA GLU A 210 17.73 -9.58 -2.74
C GLU A 210 16.92 -8.29 -2.58
N ALA A 211 17.49 -7.11 -2.82
CA ALA A 211 16.77 -5.84 -2.72
C ALA A 211 15.58 -5.77 -3.71
N VAL A 212 15.75 -6.31 -4.92
CA VAL A 212 14.66 -6.42 -5.90
C VAL A 212 13.55 -7.34 -5.37
N ALA A 213 13.90 -8.53 -4.86
CA ALA A 213 12.93 -9.46 -4.29
C ALA A 213 12.18 -8.85 -3.08
N LEU A 214 12.89 -8.21 -2.16
CA LEU A 214 12.29 -7.54 -1.00
C LEU A 214 11.38 -6.39 -1.42
N ARG A 215 11.70 -5.64 -2.48
CA ARG A 215 10.82 -4.60 -3.03
C ARG A 215 9.53 -5.20 -3.59
N ARG A 216 9.63 -6.31 -4.34
CA ARG A 216 8.46 -7.05 -4.84
C ARG A 216 7.57 -7.52 -3.69
N ILE A 217 8.17 -8.02 -2.60
CA ILE A 217 7.41 -8.43 -1.41
C ILE A 217 6.78 -7.23 -0.70
N GLN A 218 7.50 -6.11 -0.56
CA GLN A 218 6.93 -4.87 -0.01
C GLN A 218 5.73 -4.38 -0.83
N ARG A 219 5.79 -4.47 -2.17
CA ARG A 219 4.65 -4.13 -3.04
C ARG A 219 3.43 -5.00 -2.71
N GLN A 220 3.61 -6.30 -2.51
CA GLN A 220 2.53 -7.22 -2.11
C GLN A 220 1.99 -6.86 -0.72
N GLU A 221 2.87 -6.65 0.25
CA GLU A 221 2.49 -6.23 1.62
C GLU A 221 1.63 -4.96 1.62
N MET A 222 2.07 -3.94 0.89
CA MET A 222 1.34 -2.68 0.76
C MET A 222 -0.01 -2.89 0.09
N ALA A 223 -0.10 -3.72 -0.95
CA ALA A 223 -1.35 -4.01 -1.63
C ALA A 223 -2.37 -4.75 -0.74
N ILE A 224 -1.91 -5.76 0.00
CA ILE A 224 -2.73 -6.54 0.95
C ILE A 224 -3.25 -5.62 2.04
N LEU A 225 -2.35 -4.86 2.69
CA LEU A 225 -2.72 -3.96 3.76
C LEU A 225 -3.66 -2.84 3.29
N LEU A 226 -3.48 -2.34 2.06
CA LEU A 226 -4.35 -1.33 1.48
C LEU A 226 -5.76 -1.88 1.22
N ALA A 227 -5.86 -3.14 0.78
CA ALA A 227 -7.15 -3.82 0.66
C ALA A 227 -7.84 -3.96 2.03
N THR A 228 -7.09 -4.23 3.10
CA THR A 228 -7.60 -4.27 4.48
C THR A 228 -8.05 -2.89 4.97
N SER A 229 -7.24 -1.85 4.78
CA SER A 229 -7.62 -0.46 5.11
C SER A 229 -8.89 -0.03 4.38
N LEU A 230 -9.02 -0.37 3.08
CA LEU A 230 -10.23 -0.06 2.32
C LEU A 230 -11.45 -0.78 2.88
N ARG A 231 -11.32 -2.06 3.28
CA ARG A 231 -12.39 -2.81 3.95
C ARG A 231 -12.79 -2.24 5.31
N HIS A 232 -11.97 -1.42 5.94
CA HIS A 232 -12.30 -0.76 7.21
C HIS A 232 -13.07 0.54 6.96
N ALA A 233 -12.71 1.29 5.91
CA ALA A 233 -13.40 2.50 5.51
C ALA A 233 -14.76 2.23 4.82
N ASP A 234 -14.89 1.14 4.07
CA ASP A 234 -16.08 0.82 3.27
C ASP A 234 -17.10 -0.08 4.04
N ARG A 235 -17.23 0.13 5.36
CA ARG A 235 -18.11 -0.68 6.24
C ARG A 235 -19.47 -0.05 6.47
#